data_AF-T0KF73-F1
#
_entry.id   AF-T0KF73-F1
#
_cell.length_a   1.000
_cell.length_b   1.000
_cell.length_c   1.000
_cell.angle_alpha   90.00
_cell.angle_beta   90.00
_cell.angle_gamma   90.00
#
_symmetry.space_group_name_H-M   'P 1'
#
loop_
_entity.id
_entity.type
_entity.pdbx_description
1 polymer ?
#
loop_
_entity_poly.entity_id
_entity_poly.type
_entity_poly.pdbx_seq_one_letter_code
_entity_poly.pdbx_strand_id
1 'polypeptide(L)'
;MADHPPRRRIVLSNLPLEPSGSVTQTEPAIEVLTEQLQTEEMFGGLLRRTPVGTVSAVPTNFDGSGLPKIEAAPGSGVVFPGGLNVYFFDLAPGGTTPMHRTPSVDYVVVNEGTPTLITPKTTFSVENGKGTWEEVVETTLRPGDVAVQRGAMHV
;
A
#
# COMPACT_ATOMS: atom_id res chain seq x y z
N MET A 1 7.52 -18.17 7.45
CA MET A 1 6.51 -17.43 6.66
C MET A 1 6.17 -18.27 5.45
N ALA A 2 4.91 -18.28 5.03
CA ALA A 2 4.53 -18.99 3.80
C ALA A 2 5.34 -18.42 2.63
N ASP A 3 5.82 -19.31 1.76
CA ASP A 3 6.54 -18.93 0.56
C ASP A 3 5.50 -18.44 -0.45
N HIS A 4 5.21 -17.13 -0.42
CA HIS A 4 4.26 -16.55 -1.35
C HIS A 4 4.87 -16.56 -2.75
N PRO A 5 4.07 -16.82 -3.80
CA PRO A 5 4.56 -16.74 -5.17
C PRO A 5 5.15 -15.34 -5.44
N PRO A 6 6.18 -15.24 -6.29
CA PRO A 6 6.77 -13.96 -6.65
C PRO A 6 5.69 -12.96 -7.08
N ARG A 7 5.66 -11.82 -6.39
CA ARG A 7 4.73 -10.74 -6.71
C ARG A 7 5.18 -10.05 -7.98
N ARG A 8 4.25 -9.80 -8.88
CA ARG A 8 4.50 -9.06 -10.12
C ARG A 8 3.62 -7.84 -10.21
N ARG A 9 4.14 -6.80 -10.84
CA ARG A 9 3.38 -5.64 -11.29
C ARG A 9 3.28 -5.67 -12.81
N ILE A 10 2.10 -5.37 -13.33
CA ILE A 10 1.84 -5.21 -14.75
C ILE A 10 1.51 -3.74 -14.98
N VAL A 11 2.26 -3.09 -15.87
CA VAL A 11 2.15 -1.67 -16.19
C VAL A 11 1.62 -1.52 -17.60
N LEU A 12 0.65 -0.64 -17.78
CA LEU A 12 0.04 -0.29 -19.05
C LEU A 12 0.26 1.20 -19.32
N SER A 13 0.76 1.53 -20.50
CA SER A 13 1.00 2.92 -20.93
C SER A 13 0.55 3.14 -22.37
N ASN A 14 0.00 4.32 -22.65
CA ASN A 14 -0.27 4.73 -24.02
C ASN A 14 1.05 5.03 -24.75
N LEU A 15 1.25 4.40 -25.90
CA LEU A 15 2.32 4.78 -26.82
C LEU A 15 1.95 6.06 -27.57
N PRO A 16 2.92 6.80 -28.12
CA PRO A 16 2.64 7.96 -28.95
C PRO A 16 1.67 7.62 -30.09
N LEU A 17 0.69 8.50 -30.33
CA LEU A 17 -0.18 8.40 -31.48
C LEU A 17 0.62 8.69 -32.75
N GLU A 18 0.75 7.68 -33.61
CA GLU A 18 1.33 7.88 -34.94
C GLU A 18 0.39 8.73 -35.81
N PRO A 19 0.92 9.65 -36.64
CA PRO A 19 0.10 10.46 -37.53
C PRO A 19 -0.67 9.57 -38.52
N SER A 20 -1.98 9.42 -38.34
CA SER A 20 -2.82 8.53 -39.15
C SER A 20 -3.65 9.31 -40.17
N GLY A 21 -2.98 10.05 -41.05
CA GLY A 21 -3.61 10.65 -42.25
C GLY A 21 -4.99 11.30 -42.00
N SER A 22 -6.03 10.81 -42.68
CA SER A 22 -7.41 11.32 -42.59
C SER A 22 -8.31 10.58 -41.60
N VAL A 23 -7.77 9.70 -40.74
CA VAL A 23 -8.57 8.94 -39.76
C VAL A 23 -8.74 9.80 -38.51
N THR A 24 -9.99 10.07 -38.13
CA THR A 24 -10.33 11.03 -37.06
C THR A 24 -10.65 10.37 -35.72
N GLN A 25 -10.55 9.05 -35.62
CA GLN A 25 -10.84 8.26 -34.41
C GLN A 25 -9.76 7.19 -34.21
N THR A 26 -8.55 7.64 -33.91
CA THR A 26 -7.40 6.76 -33.68
C THR A 26 -7.04 6.79 -32.19
N GLU A 27 -6.97 5.62 -31.57
CA GLU A 27 -6.48 5.42 -30.20
C GLU A 27 -5.01 4.96 -30.22
N PRO A 28 -4.21 5.28 -29.20
CA PRO A 28 -2.82 4.83 -29.13
C PRO A 28 -2.74 3.32 -28.95
N ALA A 29 -1.66 2.73 -29.46
CA ALA A 29 -1.27 1.39 -29.06
C ALA A 29 -0.85 1.37 -27.58
N ILE A 30 -0.94 0.21 -26.93
CA ILE A 30 -0.64 0.06 -25.50
C ILE A 30 0.66 -0.70 -25.30
N GLU A 31 1.58 -0.11 -24.54
CA GLU A 31 2.74 -0.81 -23.99
C GLU A 31 2.30 -1.64 -22.77
N VAL A 32 2.73 -2.90 -22.71
CA VAL A 32 2.49 -3.80 -21.58
C VAL A 32 3.82 -4.30 -21.04
N LEU A 33 4.17 -3.87 -19.83
CA LEU A 33 5.39 -4.30 -19.15
C LEU A 33 5.06 -5.11 -17.89
N THR A 34 5.86 -6.13 -17.61
CA THR A 34 5.75 -6.93 -16.40
C THR A 34 7.07 -6.90 -15.63
N GLU A 35 6.98 -6.66 -14.34
CA GLU A 35 8.12 -6.60 -13.43
C GLU A 35 7.88 -7.54 -12.24
N GLN A 36 8.90 -8.31 -11.86
CA GLN A 36 8.90 -9.01 -10.58
C GLN A 36 9.31 -8.03 -9.48
N LEU A 37 8.47 -7.87 -8.46
CA LEU A 37 8.70 -6.94 -7.38
C LEU A 37 9.62 -7.54 -6.32
N GLN A 38 10.50 -6.72 -5.79
CA GLN A 38 11.38 -7.11 -4.69
C GLN A 38 10.66 -6.97 -3.35
N THR A 39 10.82 -7.99 -2.50
CA THR A 39 10.28 -8.00 -1.14
C THR A 39 11.37 -7.65 -0.15
N GLU A 40 11.11 -6.67 0.69
CA GLU A 40 11.97 -6.22 1.77
C GLU A 40 11.56 -6.91 3.07
N GLU A 41 12.51 -7.51 3.78
CA GLU A 41 12.26 -8.01 5.14
C GLU A 41 12.49 -6.90 6.17
N MET A 42 11.60 -6.83 7.15
CA MET A 42 11.63 -5.84 8.22
C MET A 42 11.52 -6.53 9.58
N PHE A 43 12.07 -5.89 10.62
CA PHE A 43 12.00 -6.37 12.01
C PHE A 43 12.42 -7.83 12.20
N GLY A 44 13.49 -8.25 11.54
CA GLY A 44 14.00 -9.63 11.64
C GLY A 44 13.08 -10.68 11.01
N GLY A 45 12.27 -10.30 10.03
CA GLY A 45 11.36 -11.21 9.31
C GLY A 45 9.98 -11.34 9.96
N LEU A 46 9.64 -10.53 10.96
CA LEU A 46 8.27 -10.45 11.47
C LEU A 46 7.30 -9.80 10.47
N LEU A 47 7.86 -9.01 9.56
CA LEU A 47 7.12 -8.23 8.59
C LEU A 47 7.87 -8.27 7.25
N ARG A 48 7.13 -8.38 6.15
CA ARG A 48 7.67 -8.16 4.82
C ARG A 48 6.86 -7.12 4.08
N ARG A 49 7.54 -6.31 3.27
CA ARG A 49 6.91 -5.31 2.43
C ARG A 49 7.36 -5.50 1.00
N THR A 50 6.41 -5.54 0.06
CA THR A 50 6.71 -5.56 -1.36
C THR A 50 6.17 -4.29 -2.00
N PRO A 51 7.00 -3.27 -2.24
CA PRO A 51 6.57 -2.03 -2.87
C PRO A 51 5.98 -2.29 -4.26
N VAL A 52 4.78 -1.76 -4.52
CA VAL A 52 4.11 -1.83 -5.81
C VAL A 52 4.27 -0.52 -6.56
N GLY A 53 4.17 0.63 -5.91
CA GLY A 53 4.34 1.91 -6.59
C GLY A 53 4.06 3.11 -5.70
N THR A 54 4.60 4.25 -6.11
CA THR A 54 4.36 5.53 -5.46
C THR A 54 4.03 6.59 -6.50
N VAL A 55 3.15 7.51 -6.15
CA VAL A 55 3.01 8.77 -6.89
C VAL A 55 3.08 9.93 -5.91
N SER A 56 3.67 11.04 -6.34
CA SER A 56 3.92 12.21 -5.49
C SER A 56 2.74 13.19 -5.40
N ALA A 57 1.71 12.99 -6.22
CA ALA A 57 0.52 13.81 -6.26
C ALA A 57 -0.72 12.98 -6.60
N VAL A 58 -1.85 13.32 -5.97
CA VAL A 58 -3.19 12.86 -6.34
C VAL A 58 -4.07 14.10 -6.60
N PRO A 59 -4.61 14.30 -7.82
CA PRO A 59 -4.45 13.44 -9.00
C PRO A 59 -3.00 13.41 -9.53
N THR A 60 -2.64 12.32 -10.20
CA THR A 60 -1.30 12.10 -10.76
C THR A 60 -1.25 12.33 -12.27
N ASN A 61 -0.05 12.47 -12.83
CA ASN A 61 0.15 12.45 -14.28
C ASN A 61 0.22 11.00 -14.78
N PHE A 62 -0.52 10.68 -15.84
CA PHE A 62 -0.53 9.36 -16.48
C PHE A 62 0.34 9.31 -17.76
N ASP A 63 1.00 10.41 -18.14
CA ASP A 63 1.92 10.45 -19.27
C ASP A 63 3.19 9.62 -19.00
N GLY A 64 3.73 9.04 -20.06
CA GLY A 64 5.01 8.33 -20.06
C GLY A 64 4.88 6.83 -20.37
N SER A 65 6.02 6.19 -20.57
CA SER A 65 6.17 4.77 -20.86
C SER A 65 7.30 4.16 -20.02
N GLY A 66 7.41 2.84 -20.02
CA GLY A 66 8.40 2.14 -19.19
C GLY A 66 7.88 1.80 -17.78
N LEU A 67 8.75 1.16 -16.99
CA LEU A 67 8.44 0.83 -15.61
C LEU A 67 8.55 2.09 -14.73
N PRO A 68 7.51 2.45 -13.96
CA PRO A 68 7.55 3.62 -13.10
C PRO A 68 8.49 3.35 -11.93
N LYS A 69 9.32 4.35 -11.61
CA LYS A 69 10.21 4.32 -10.46
C LYS A 69 9.40 4.27 -9.18
N ILE A 70 9.78 3.37 -8.28
CA ILE A 70 9.24 3.34 -6.92
C ILE A 70 10.14 4.24 -6.06
N GLU A 71 9.57 5.33 -5.56
CA GLU A 71 10.26 6.24 -4.66
C GLU A 71 10.04 5.80 -3.21
N ALA A 72 11.04 5.97 -2.36
CA ALA A 72 10.87 5.68 -0.95
C ALA A 72 9.92 6.71 -0.33
N ALA A 73 8.83 6.24 0.27
CA ALA A 73 7.99 7.10 1.09
C ALA A 73 8.83 7.68 2.26
N PRO A 74 8.68 8.97 2.60
CA PRO A 74 9.47 9.59 3.65
C PRO A 74 9.15 9.04 5.05
N GLY A 75 10.06 9.29 6.00
CA GLY A 75 9.85 8.95 7.40
C GLY A 75 9.75 7.45 7.65
N SER A 76 8.61 6.98 8.18
CA SER A 76 8.35 5.56 8.45
C SER A 76 8.14 4.72 7.19
N GLY A 77 8.11 5.35 6.00
CA GLY A 77 7.93 4.63 4.74
C GLY A 77 6.49 4.17 4.48
N VAL A 78 5.53 4.67 5.25
CA VAL A 78 4.10 4.32 5.10
C VAL A 78 3.36 5.39 4.28
N VAL A 79 3.47 6.65 4.70
CA VAL A 79 2.74 7.77 4.07
C VAL A 79 3.60 8.45 3.01
N PHE A 80 3.03 8.65 1.82
CA PHE A 80 3.57 9.56 0.82
C PHE A 80 2.74 10.86 0.82
N PRO A 81 3.23 11.96 1.41
CA PRO A 81 2.44 13.18 1.57
C PRO A 81 1.94 13.74 0.23
N GLY A 82 0.64 14.02 0.13
CA GLY A 82 0.00 14.53 -1.09
C GLY A 82 -0.15 13.49 -2.21
N GLY A 83 0.38 12.29 -2.00
CA GLY A 83 0.52 11.24 -3.00
C GLY A 83 -0.14 9.93 -2.60
N LEU A 84 0.37 8.84 -3.17
CA LEU A 84 -0.06 7.48 -2.91
C LEU A 84 1.18 6.60 -2.72
N ASN A 85 1.07 5.64 -1.80
CA ASN A 85 2.03 4.57 -1.62
C ASN A 85 1.26 3.25 -1.63
N VAL A 86 1.60 2.36 -2.56
CA VAL A 86 0.97 1.04 -2.69
C VAL A 86 2.04 -0.01 -2.49
N TYR A 87 1.78 -0.95 -1.60
CA TYR A 87 2.66 -2.07 -1.33
C TYR A 87 1.85 -3.24 -0.79
N PHE A 88 2.39 -4.45 -0.97
CA PHE A 88 1.91 -5.58 -0.20
C PHE A 88 2.58 -5.61 1.17
N PHE A 89 1.85 -6.08 2.16
CA PHE A 89 2.26 -6.11 3.55
C PHE A 89 1.98 -7.49 4.14
N ASP A 90 3.04 -8.21 4.50
CA ASP A 90 2.93 -9.53 5.11
C ASP A 90 3.33 -9.46 6.57
N LEU A 91 2.48 -10.02 7.42
CA LEU A 91 2.78 -10.26 8.83
C LEU A 91 3.04 -11.75 9.03
N ALA A 92 4.14 -12.08 9.70
CA ALA A 92 4.38 -13.44 10.14
C ALA A 92 3.30 -13.87 11.15
N PRO A 93 3.00 -15.18 11.29
CA PRO A 93 2.10 -15.66 12.34
C PRO A 93 2.55 -15.19 13.73
N GLY A 94 1.65 -14.55 14.48
CA GLY A 94 1.95 -13.95 15.78
C GLY A 94 2.75 -12.63 15.72
N GLY A 95 3.11 -12.17 14.51
CA GLY A 95 3.70 -10.86 14.28
C GLY A 95 2.69 -9.75 14.55
N THR A 96 3.19 -8.61 15.02
CA THR A 96 2.39 -7.41 15.32
C THR A 96 3.17 -6.17 14.89
N THR A 97 2.45 -5.08 14.62
CA THR A 97 3.04 -3.77 14.37
C THR A 97 3.03 -2.95 15.66
N PRO A 98 3.79 -1.84 15.76
CA PRO A 98 3.56 -0.90 16.84
C PRO A 98 2.19 -0.24 16.70
N MET A 99 1.46 -0.03 17.80
CA MET A 99 0.26 0.81 17.79
C MET A 99 0.63 2.22 17.30
N HIS A 100 0.04 2.65 16.20
CA HIS A 100 0.41 3.90 15.54
C HIS A 100 -0.77 4.53 14.80
N ARG A 101 -0.56 5.77 14.35
CA ARG A 101 -1.46 6.45 13.42
C ARG A 101 -0.67 7.12 12.32
N THR A 102 -1.28 7.19 11.15
CA THR A 102 -0.75 7.85 9.96
C THR A 102 -1.67 9.02 9.59
N PRO A 103 -1.13 10.15 9.08
CA PRO A 103 -1.95 11.22 8.52
C PRO A 103 -2.39 10.87 7.08
N SER A 104 -3.06 9.72 6.89
CA SER A 104 -3.49 9.20 5.60
C SER A 104 -4.88 8.54 5.67
N VAL A 105 -5.44 8.26 4.49
CA VAL A 105 -6.53 7.29 4.35
C VAL A 105 -5.95 6.04 3.70
N ASP A 106 -6.00 4.93 4.42
CA ASP A 106 -5.42 3.66 3.98
C ASP A 106 -6.54 2.67 3.66
N TYR A 107 -6.43 2.00 2.52
CA TYR A 107 -7.30 0.89 2.14
C TYR A 107 -6.52 -0.41 2.29
N VAL A 108 -6.68 -1.08 3.43
CA VAL A 108 -5.99 -2.32 3.74
C VAL A 108 -6.86 -3.48 3.27
N VAL A 109 -6.48 -4.07 2.14
CA VAL A 109 -7.15 -5.22 1.56
C VAL A 109 -6.48 -6.50 2.05
N VAL A 110 -7.26 -7.43 2.61
CA VAL A 110 -6.72 -8.73 3.04
C VAL A 110 -6.73 -9.68 1.85
N ASN A 111 -5.54 -10.00 1.35
CA ASN A 111 -5.36 -10.98 0.27
C ASN A 111 -5.38 -12.43 0.78
N GLU A 112 -4.73 -12.69 1.91
CA GLU A 112 -4.56 -14.02 2.50
C GLU A 112 -4.42 -13.90 4.03
N GLY A 113 -4.71 -14.98 4.76
CA GLY A 113 -4.62 -15.03 6.21
C GLY A 113 -5.80 -14.34 6.92
N THR A 114 -5.68 -14.22 8.25
CA THR A 114 -6.72 -13.63 9.09
C THR A 114 -6.12 -12.70 10.15
N PRO A 115 -5.60 -11.53 9.76
CA PRO A 115 -5.05 -10.58 10.72
C PRO A 115 -6.15 -10.02 11.63
N THR A 116 -5.78 -9.65 12.85
CA THR A 116 -6.67 -8.94 13.78
C THR A 116 -6.29 -7.47 13.78
N LEU A 117 -7.23 -6.60 13.39
CA LEU A 117 -7.10 -5.15 13.52
C LEU A 117 -7.52 -4.75 14.94
N ILE A 118 -6.64 -4.08 15.67
CA ILE A 118 -6.92 -3.66 17.05
C ILE A 118 -6.95 -2.13 17.09
N THR A 119 -8.01 -1.55 17.67
CA THR A 119 -8.15 -0.09 17.82
C THR A 119 -8.57 0.27 19.24
N PRO A 120 -8.18 1.44 19.78
CA PRO A 120 -8.71 1.93 21.06
C PRO A 120 -10.23 2.08 21.00
N LYS A 121 -10.93 1.55 22.00
CA LYS A 121 -12.41 1.58 22.07
C LYS A 121 -12.96 2.90 22.60
N THR A 122 -12.19 3.56 23.46
CA THR A 122 -12.59 4.79 24.15
C THR A 122 -11.58 5.91 23.87
N THR A 123 -11.97 7.14 24.18
CA THR A 123 -11.06 8.28 24.16
C THR A 123 -9.88 8.02 25.09
N PHE A 124 -8.68 8.34 24.64
CA PHE A 124 -7.45 8.19 25.38
C PHE A 124 -6.58 9.44 25.26
N SER A 125 -5.72 9.64 26.25
CA SER A 125 -4.62 10.60 26.21
C SER A 125 -3.31 9.92 25.81
N VAL A 126 -2.35 10.68 25.30
CA VAL A 126 -0.98 10.21 25.10
C VAL A 126 -0.10 10.86 26.17
N GLU A 127 0.48 10.03 27.02
CA GLU A 127 1.36 10.45 28.13
C GLU A 127 2.73 9.80 27.95
N ASN A 128 3.79 10.62 27.89
CA ASN A 128 5.17 10.16 27.68
C ASN A 128 5.34 9.22 26.47
N GLY A 129 4.62 9.49 25.37
CA GLY A 129 4.65 8.71 24.13
C GLY A 129 3.88 7.39 24.17
N LYS A 130 3.14 7.11 25.25
CA LYS A 130 2.27 5.94 25.38
C LYS A 130 0.81 6.37 25.45
N GLY A 131 -0.07 5.67 24.74
CA GLY A 131 -1.49 5.92 24.92
C GLY A 131 -2.03 5.27 26.19
N THR A 132 -3.00 5.94 26.79
CA THR A 132 -3.66 5.56 28.05
C THR A 132 -4.93 4.72 27.81
N TRP A 133 -5.13 4.17 26.61
CA TRP A 133 -6.29 3.33 26.32
C TRP A 133 -6.26 2.08 27.21
N GLU A 134 -7.39 1.78 27.85
CA GLU A 134 -7.55 0.59 28.69
C GLU A 134 -8.34 -0.50 27.95
N GLU A 135 -9.27 -0.08 27.08
CA GLU A 135 -10.10 -0.97 26.28
C GLU A 135 -9.78 -0.87 24.79
N VAL A 136 -9.80 -2.01 24.12
CA VAL A 136 -9.62 -2.11 22.67
C VAL A 136 -10.81 -2.80 22.01
N VAL A 137 -10.98 -2.54 20.72
CA VAL A 137 -11.83 -3.33 19.82
C VAL A 137 -10.91 -4.16 18.95
N GLU A 138 -11.10 -5.48 18.98
CA GLU A 138 -10.43 -6.42 18.09
C GLU A 138 -11.38 -6.82 16.96
N THR A 139 -10.93 -6.65 15.72
CA THR A 139 -11.69 -7.04 14.53
C THR A 139 -10.86 -8.01 13.71
N THR A 140 -11.26 -9.28 13.67
CA THR A 140 -10.63 -10.27 12.79
C THR A 140 -11.05 -10.00 11.34
N LEU A 141 -10.07 -9.72 10.49
CA LEU A 141 -10.26 -9.56 9.06
C LEU A 141 -10.06 -10.90 8.35
N ARG A 142 -10.71 -11.08 7.21
CA ARG A 142 -10.68 -12.29 6.37
C ARG A 142 -10.28 -11.95 4.94
N PRO A 143 -9.82 -12.93 4.13
CA PRO A 143 -9.53 -12.69 2.74
C PRO A 143 -10.73 -12.08 2.00
N GLY A 144 -10.50 -10.96 1.31
CA GLY A 144 -11.53 -10.17 0.64
C GLY A 144 -12.06 -8.98 1.45
N ASP A 145 -11.82 -8.93 2.76
CA ASP A 145 -12.16 -7.76 3.57
C ASP A 145 -11.28 -6.57 3.22
N VAL A 146 -11.85 -5.37 3.33
CA VAL A 146 -11.15 -4.09 3.14
C VAL A 146 -11.38 -3.22 4.36
N ALA A 147 -10.32 -2.97 5.13
CA ALA A 147 -10.35 -1.98 6.21
C ALA A 147 -10.04 -0.60 5.63
N VAL A 148 -10.96 0.36 5.82
CA VAL A 148 -10.78 1.76 5.41
C VAL A 148 -10.37 2.57 6.62
N GLN A 149 -9.08 2.82 6.75
CA GLN A 149 -8.49 3.51 7.88
C GLN A 149 -8.35 4.99 7.60
N ARG A 150 -9.04 5.83 8.39
CA ARG A 150 -9.09 7.29 8.19
C ARG A 150 -8.22 8.01 9.22
N GLY A 151 -6.92 7.76 9.19
CA GLY A 151 -5.93 8.31 10.12
C GLY A 151 -6.14 7.91 11.58
N ALA A 152 -6.70 6.71 11.78
CA ALA A 152 -7.03 6.12 13.07
C ALA A 152 -5.80 5.51 13.77
N MET A 153 -5.83 5.49 15.10
CA MET A 153 -4.87 4.74 15.92
C MET A 153 -5.19 3.24 15.80
N HIS A 154 -4.20 2.43 15.43
CA HIS A 154 -4.40 1.01 15.14
C HIS A 154 -3.10 0.20 15.27
N VAL A 155 -3.26 -1.12 15.31
CA VAL A 155 -2.21 -2.14 15.12
C VAL A 155 -2.74 -3.32 14.31
#